data_AF-A0A523XHU9-F1
#
_entry.id   AF-A0A523XHU9-F1
#
_cell.length_a   1.000
_cell.length_b   1.000
_cell.length_c   1.000
_cell.angle_alpha   90.00
_cell.angle_beta   90.00
_cell.angle_gamma   90.00
#
_symmetry.space_group_name_H-M   'P 1'
#
loop_
_entity.id
_entity.type
_entity.pdbx_description
1 polymer ?
#
loop_
_entity_poly.entity_id
_entity_poly.type
_entity_poly.pdbx_seq_one_letter_code
_entity_poly.pdbx_strand_id
1 'polypeptide(L)'
;MELQKIQDEVYNFLKDRDWLKYSPNDVLIHLYEELSEIGKHLLFKSRYKEEGDHSKPDEEELPREFAQAFSLFLQLCILLDVDLEKAWKNEIIIMRERFPIDK
;
A
#
# COMPACT_ATOMS: atom_id res chain seq x y z
N MET A 1 -10.63 14.58 2.91
CA MET A 1 -10.25 13.76 1.75
C MET A 1 -11.19 12.58 1.76
N GLU A 2 -11.06 11.66 0.82
CA GLU A 2 -11.89 10.45 0.79
C GLU A 2 -11.19 9.26 1.47
N LEU A 3 -10.01 9.48 2.08
CA LEU A 3 -9.22 8.40 2.69
C LEU A 3 -9.93 7.76 3.87
N GLN A 4 -10.59 8.56 4.73
CA GLN A 4 -11.38 7.99 5.82
C GLN A 4 -12.51 7.10 5.29
N LYS A 5 -13.20 7.51 4.22
CA LYS A 5 -14.30 6.72 3.65
C LYS A 5 -13.82 5.41 3.05
N ILE A 6 -12.67 5.43 2.36
CA ILE A 6 -12.06 4.22 1.81
C ILE A 6 -11.60 3.30 2.95
N GLN A 7 -11.02 3.85 4.02
CA GLN A 7 -10.64 3.09 5.20
C GLN A 7 -11.86 2.43 5.87
N ASP A 8 -12.99 3.14 5.97
CA ASP A 8 -14.24 2.60 6.49
C ASP A 8 -14.81 1.49 5.59
N GLU A 9 -14.71 1.63 4.26
CA GLU A 9 -15.09 0.59 3.29
C GLU A 9 -14.26 -0.68 3.47
N VAL A 10 -12.94 -0.54 3.61
CA VAL A 10 -12.04 -1.67 3.90
C VAL A 10 -12.37 -2.30 5.26
N TYR A 11 -12.64 -1.50 6.29
CA TYR A 11 -13.04 -2.03 7.60
C TYR A 11 -14.27 -2.92 7.49
N ASN A 12 -15.32 -2.47 6.79
CA ASN A 12 -16.53 -3.26 6.58
C ASN A 12 -16.24 -4.54 5.79
N PHE A 13 -15.44 -4.45 4.72
CA PHE A 13 -15.01 -5.61 3.93
C PHE A 13 -14.31 -6.68 4.79
N LEU A 14 -13.41 -6.25 5.68
CA LEU A 14 -12.67 -7.12 6.60
C LEU A 14 -13.59 -7.73 7.66
N LYS A 15 -14.47 -6.91 8.25
CA LYS A 15 -15.43 -7.32 9.27
C LYS A 15 -16.39 -8.39 8.74
N ASP A 16 -16.95 -8.18 7.54
CA ASP A 16 -17.90 -9.10 6.91
C ASP A 16 -17.30 -10.48 6.61
N ARG A 17 -15.97 -10.57 6.54
CA ARG A 17 -15.22 -11.82 6.29
C ARG A 17 -14.58 -12.41 7.55
N ASP A 18 -14.78 -11.80 8.71
CA ASP A 18 -14.09 -12.17 9.95
C ASP A 18 -12.55 -12.13 9.80
N TRP A 19 -12.04 -11.12 9.08
CA TRP A 19 -10.61 -10.92 8.81
C TRP A 19 -9.93 -9.97 9.81
N LEU A 20 -10.70 -9.32 10.68
CA LEU A 20 -10.14 -8.53 11.78
C LEU A 20 -9.39 -9.38 12.82
N LYS A 21 -9.50 -10.71 12.75
CA LYS A 21 -8.75 -11.66 13.59
C LYS A 21 -7.29 -11.87 13.19
N TYR A 22 -6.91 -11.48 11.97
CA TYR A 22 -5.52 -11.65 11.51
C TYR A 22 -4.59 -10.70 12.24
N SER A 23 -3.36 -11.14 12.51
CA SER A 23 -2.41 -10.30 13.22
C SER A 23 -1.85 -9.20 12.31
N PRO A 24 -1.51 -8.01 12.84
CA PRO A 24 -0.82 -6.98 12.06
C PRO A 24 0.48 -7.48 11.40
N ASN A 25 1.18 -8.42 12.05
CA ASN A 25 2.40 -9.01 11.51
C ASN A 25 2.12 -9.80 10.22
N ASP A 26 1.08 -10.64 10.20
CA ASP A 26 0.74 -11.42 9.01
C ASP A 26 0.35 -10.52 7.84
N VAL A 27 -0.42 -9.46 8.11
CA VAL A 27 -0.80 -8.46 7.11
C VAL A 27 0.42 -7.71 6.58
N LEU A 28 1.40 -7.39 7.44
CA LEU A 28 2.64 -6.73 7.04
C LEU A 28 3.49 -7.62 6.13
N ILE A 29 3.59 -8.91 6.43
CA ILE A 29 4.28 -9.86 5.57
C ILE A 29 3.60 -9.94 4.20
N HIS A 30 2.28 -10.05 4.15
CA HIS A 30 1.55 -10.03 2.87
C HIS A 30 1.73 -8.72 2.11
N LEU A 31 1.81 -7.57 2.82
CA LEU A 31 2.11 -6.30 2.18
C LEU A 31 3.50 -6.31 1.51
N TYR A 32 4.51 -6.91 2.14
CA TYR A 32 5.82 -7.06 1.51
C TYR A 32 5.78 -7.95 0.27
N GLU A 33 4.96 -8.99 0.27
CA GLU A 33 4.76 -9.84 -0.91
C GLU A 33 4.17 -9.04 -2.07
N GLU A 34 3.08 -8.29 -1.86
CA GLU A 34 2.47 -7.46 -2.92
C GLU A 34 3.40 -6.33 -3.40
N LEU A 35 4.17 -5.72 -2.49
CA LEU A 35 5.21 -4.75 -2.88
C LEU A 35 6.33 -5.40 -3.71
N SER A 36 6.63 -6.68 -3.46
CA SER A 36 7.62 -7.42 -4.26
C SER A 36 7.11 -7.71 -5.68
N GLU A 37 5.80 -7.91 -5.87
CA GLU A 37 5.19 -8.04 -7.20
C GLU A 37 5.35 -6.74 -7.99
N ILE A 38 5.02 -5.59 -7.39
CA ILE A 38 5.27 -4.26 -7.98
C ILE A 38 6.77 -4.11 -8.32
N GLY A 39 7.64 -4.56 -7.41
CA GLY A 39 9.08 -4.58 -7.60
C GLY A 39 9.51 -5.34 -8.87
N LYS A 40 8.89 -6.48 -9.19
CA LYS A 40 9.19 -7.24 -10.40
C LYS A 40 8.98 -6.38 -11.65
N HIS A 41 7.87 -5.63 -11.75
CA HIS A 41 7.64 -4.72 -12.87
C HIS A 41 8.73 -3.66 -13.00
N LEU A 42 9.16 -3.10 -11.88
CA LEU A 42 10.22 -2.08 -11.86
C LEU A 42 11.57 -2.64 -12.33
N LEU A 43 11.90 -3.90 -12.02
CA LEU A 43 13.13 -4.54 -12.50
C LEU A 43 13.18 -4.65 -14.03
N PHE A 44 12.05 -4.95 -14.68
CA PHE A 44 11.98 -4.96 -16.14
C PHE A 44 11.95 -3.54 -16.73
N LYS A 45 11.19 -2.61 -16.14
CA LYS A 45 11.14 -1.20 -16.60
C LYS A 45 12.50 -0.50 -16.52
N SER A 46 13.30 -0.82 -15.50
CA SER A 46 14.66 -0.31 -15.32
C SER A 46 15.71 -1.01 -16.18
N ARG A 47 15.35 -2.06 -16.93
CA ARG A 47 16.25 -2.94 -17.68
C ARG A 47 17.29 -3.67 -16.80
N TYR A 48 17.01 -3.80 -15.50
CA TYR A 48 17.83 -4.61 -14.61
C TYR A 48 17.62 -6.11 -14.87
N LYS A 49 16.40 -6.50 -15.25
CA LYS A 49 16.08 -7.85 -15.76
C LYS A 49 15.73 -7.77 -17.24
N GLU A 50 16.27 -8.70 -18.02
CA GLU A 50 15.94 -8.89 -19.43
C GLU A 50 14.99 -10.09 -19.61
N GLU A 51 14.16 -10.04 -20.65
CA GLU A 51 13.11 -11.04 -20.93
C GLU A 51 13.65 -12.47 -21.17
N GLY A 52 14.96 -12.63 -21.41
CA GLY A 52 15.60 -13.92 -21.69
C GLY A 52 15.87 -14.81 -20.49
N ASP A 53 16.00 -14.25 -19.28
CA ASP A 53 16.33 -15.02 -18.05
C ASP A 53 15.14 -15.16 -17.08
N HIS A 54 14.06 -14.41 -17.30
CA HIS A 54 12.94 -14.31 -16.36
C HIS A 54 11.60 -14.10 -17.07
N SER A 55 10.54 -14.72 -16.57
CA SER A 55 9.17 -14.42 -17.02
C SER A 55 8.82 -12.97 -16.70
N LYS A 56 8.61 -12.17 -17.74
CA LYS A 56 8.13 -10.79 -17.62
C LYS A 56 6.75 -10.78 -16.95
N PRO A 57 6.51 -9.92 -15.95
CA PRO A 57 5.19 -9.78 -15.35
C PRO A 57 4.22 -9.14 -16.35
N ASP A 58 2.94 -9.47 -16.23
CA ASP A 58 1.88 -8.92 -17.07
C ASP A 58 1.59 -7.48 -16.67
N GLU A 59 1.85 -6.51 -17.55
CA GLU A 59 1.65 -5.07 -17.26
C GLU A 59 0.21 -4.72 -16.86
N GLU A 60 -0.78 -5.54 -17.25
CA GLU A 60 -2.18 -5.38 -16.84
C GLU A 60 -2.41 -5.65 -15.35
N GLU A 61 -1.50 -6.40 -14.69
CA GLU A 61 -1.57 -6.69 -13.25
C GLU A 61 -1.01 -5.55 -12.39
N LEU A 62 -0.14 -4.68 -12.92
CA LEU A 62 0.50 -3.63 -12.13
C LEU A 62 -0.50 -2.72 -11.37
N PRO A 63 -1.60 -2.22 -11.98
CA PRO A 63 -2.61 -1.46 -11.25
C PRO A 63 -3.28 -2.28 -10.14
N ARG A 64 -3.47 -3.59 -10.33
CA ARG A 64 -4.08 -4.49 -9.34
C ARG A 64 -3.15 -4.69 -8.14
N GLU A 65 -1.86 -4.91 -8.38
CA GLU A 65 -0.85 -5.06 -7.34
C GLU A 65 -0.74 -3.80 -6.47
N PHE A 66 -0.78 -2.60 -7.07
CA PHE A 66 -0.87 -1.34 -6.31
C PHE A 66 -2.14 -1.26 -5.45
N ALA A 67 -3.28 -1.70 -5.98
CA ALA A 67 -4.52 -1.72 -5.22
C ALA A 67 -4.49 -2.75 -4.07
N GLN A 68 -3.88 -3.91 -4.28
CA GLN A 68 -3.66 -4.94 -3.24
C GLN A 68 -2.76 -4.40 -2.13
N ALA A 69 -1.60 -3.83 -2.48
CA ALA A 69 -0.68 -3.22 -1.52
C ALA A 69 -1.37 -2.09 -0.74
N PHE A 70 -2.12 -1.22 -1.40
CA PHE A 70 -2.87 -0.16 -0.73
C PHE A 70 -3.95 -0.71 0.22
N SER A 71 -4.67 -1.76 -0.18
CA SER A 71 -5.69 -2.41 0.65
C SER A 71 -5.09 -3.04 1.90
N LEU A 72 -3.95 -3.73 1.78
CA LEU A 72 -3.21 -4.30 2.91
C LEU A 72 -2.65 -3.21 3.83
N PHE A 73 -2.18 -2.10 3.28
CA PHE A 73 -1.75 -0.95 4.08
C PHE A 73 -2.91 -0.35 4.89
N LEU A 74 -4.09 -0.18 4.28
CA LEU A 74 -5.29 0.26 5.00
C LEU A 74 -5.71 -0.74 6.08
N GLN A 75 -5.63 -2.05 5.79
CA GLN A 75 -5.87 -3.09 6.78
C GLN A 75 -4.91 -2.97 7.98
N LEU A 76 -3.62 -2.71 7.74
CA LEU A 76 -2.66 -2.45 8.82
C LEU A 76 -3.06 -1.24 9.66
N CYS A 77 -3.43 -0.12 9.02
CA CYS A 77 -3.89 1.06 9.73
C CYS A 77 -5.12 0.75 10.60
N ILE A 78 -6.07 -0.04 10.08
CA ILE A 78 -7.26 -0.46 10.81
C ILE A 78 -6.90 -1.32 12.03
N LEU A 79 -6.05 -2.34 11.86
CA LEU A 79 -5.67 -3.25 12.95
C LEU A 79 -4.84 -2.57 14.04
N LEU A 80 -4.17 -1.47 13.70
CA LEU A 80 -3.34 -0.67 14.61
C LEU A 80 -4.06 0.60 15.12
N ASP A 81 -5.36 0.76 14.83
CA ASP A 81 -6.19 1.90 15.25
C ASP A 81 -5.62 3.27 14.78
N VAL A 82 -5.14 3.33 13.54
CA VAL A 82 -4.59 4.53 12.91
C VAL A 82 -5.62 5.18 11.99
N ASP A 83 -6.04 6.40 12.32
CA ASP A 83 -6.75 7.30 11.39
C ASP A 83 -5.75 7.84 10.35
N LEU A 84 -5.77 7.23 9.15
CA LEU A 84 -4.79 7.53 8.11
C LEU A 84 -4.96 8.96 7.55
N GLU A 85 -6.19 9.43 7.41
CA GLU A 85 -6.43 10.77 6.86
C GLU A 85 -5.90 11.85 7.80
N LYS A 86 -6.16 11.70 9.11
CA LYS A 86 -5.61 12.60 10.13
C LYS A 86 -4.10 12.50 10.22
N ALA A 87 -3.53 11.30 10.18
CA ALA A 87 -2.08 11.09 10.17
C ALA A 87 -1.41 11.82 8.99
N TRP A 88 -1.96 11.67 7.78
CA TRP A 88 -1.45 12.34 6.59
C TRP A 88 -1.57 13.86 6.64
N LYS A 89 -2.70 14.39 7.13
CA LYS A 89 -2.90 15.85 7.29
C LYS A 89 -1.88 16.46 8.24
N ASN A 90 -1.50 15.74 9.29
CA ASN A 90 -0.46 16.21 10.21
C ASN A 90 0.92 16.14 9.56
N GLU A 91 1.23 15.02 8.90
CA GLU A 91 2.55 14.82 8.29
C GLU A 91 2.83 15.83 7.17
N ILE A 92 1.83 16.19 6.35
CA ILE A 92 2.05 17.17 5.28
C ILE A 92 2.38 18.58 5.82
N ILE A 93 1.90 18.93 7.01
CA ILE A 93 2.28 20.19 7.68
C ILE A 93 3.75 20.12 8.09
N ILE A 94 4.16 19.03 8.76
CA ILE A 94 5.54 18.78 9.18
C ILE A 94 6.49 18.79 7.97
N MET A 95 6.11 18.15 6.86
CA MET A 95 6.91 18.10 5.65
C MET A 95 7.09 19.48 5.00
N ARG A 96 6.05 20.32 5.00
CA ARG A 96 6.13 21.70 4.48
C ARG A 96 7.07 22.58 5.30
N GLU A 97 7.08 22.41 6.62
CA GLU A 97 8.00 23.14 7.50
C GLU A 97 9.44 22.63 7.34
N ARG A 98 9.62 21.32 7.17
CA ARG A 98 10.93 20.69 6.96
C ARG A 98 11.54 21.03 5.60
N PHE A 99 10.72 21.12 4.56
CA PHE A 99 11.12 21.36 3.17
C PHE A 99 10.38 22.57 2.56
N PRO A 100 10.69 23.80 3.00
CA PRO A 100 10.04 24.99 2.48
C PRO A 100 10.49 25.28 1.03
N ILE A 101 9.58 25.85 0.23
CA ILE A 101 9.82 26.17 -1.19
C ILE A 101 10.89 27.26 -1.35
N ASP A 102 10.93 28.22 -0.43
CA ASP A 102 11.78 29.42 -0.52
C ASP A 102 13.10 29.29 0.27
N LYS A 103 13.63 28.06 0.43
CA LYS A 103 15.00 27.83 0.94
C LYS A 103 15.96 27.45 -0.17
#